data_AF-A0A9W8S5T4-F1
#
_entry.id   AF-A0A9W8S5T4-F1
#
_cell.length_a   1.000
_cell.length_b   1.000
_cell.length_c   1.000
_cell.angle_alpha   90.00
_cell.angle_beta   90.00
_cell.angle_gamma   90.00
#
_symmetry.space_group_name_H-M   'P 1'
#
loop_
_entity.id
_entity.type
_entity.pdbx_description
1 polymer ?
#
loop_
_entity_poly.entity_id
_entity_poly.type
_entity_poly.pdbx_seq_one_letter_code
_entity_poly.pdbx_strand_id
1 'polypeptide(L)'
;MPGSSSLVDDPPQLFPNPPEGCQGDIERAWYFYLSEISLWRLEVNARRSIDQLQQGDCRGLPRTLIEVYHDTLSQLEAWRSSLPPLVSIENGSTTEEDDVIRFVLRGRVTYVHELISWPFLYAIMSDRNENGAADQQVADALAFHYDRLLANTSGYYHRHHGTWLMVRSSARSACILLGFVRLYPSSRVMPPAWKDAVLLTLKMVEYWSTEIKEMCPVLHTMTRLLEIVE
;
A
#
# COMPACT_ATOMS: atom_id res chain seq x y z
N MET A 1 44.47 11.97 -21.62
CA MET A 1 43.00 12.09 -21.52
C MET A 1 42.44 10.74 -21.11
N PRO A 2 42.19 10.48 -19.81
CA PRO A 2 41.56 9.23 -19.39
C PRO A 2 40.04 9.37 -19.47
N GLY A 3 39.38 8.36 -20.04
CA GLY A 3 37.94 8.27 -20.20
C GLY A 3 37.24 8.13 -18.86
N SER A 4 36.20 8.94 -18.67
CA SER A 4 35.19 8.79 -17.64
C SER A 4 34.33 7.57 -17.98
N SER A 5 34.55 6.42 -17.32
CA SER A 5 33.54 5.38 -17.25
C SER A 5 32.56 5.78 -16.16
N SER A 6 31.36 6.20 -16.56
CA SER A 6 30.22 6.32 -15.67
C SER A 6 29.93 4.94 -15.08
N LEU A 7 30.36 4.71 -13.84
CA LEU A 7 29.84 3.64 -13.01
C LEU A 7 28.37 3.97 -12.77
N VAL A 8 27.50 3.32 -13.53
CA VAL A 8 26.12 3.14 -13.13
C VAL A 8 26.21 2.18 -11.95
N ASP A 9 26.22 2.73 -10.74
CA ASP A 9 26.16 1.95 -9.51
C ASP A 9 24.77 1.31 -9.44
N ASP A 10 24.66 0.11 -10.01
CA ASP A 10 23.52 -0.74 -9.75
C ASP A 10 23.44 -0.96 -8.23
N PRO A 11 22.28 -0.71 -7.59
CA PRO A 11 22.14 -0.93 -6.17
C PRO A 11 22.46 -2.40 -5.84
N PRO A 12 23.10 -2.66 -4.68
CA PRO A 12 23.47 -4.02 -4.30
C PRO A 12 22.23 -4.92 -4.26
N GLN A 13 22.33 -6.10 -4.88
CA GLN A 13 21.21 -7.06 -4.99
C GLN A 13 20.82 -7.71 -3.65
N LEU A 14 21.70 -7.60 -2.65
CA LEU A 14 21.53 -8.20 -1.33
C LEU A 14 21.65 -7.13 -0.25
N PHE A 15 20.89 -7.31 0.83
CA PHE A 15 21.05 -6.51 2.02
C PHE A 15 22.47 -6.66 2.57
N PRO A 16 23.18 -5.58 2.95
CA PRO A 16 24.45 -5.68 3.64
C PRO A 16 24.35 -6.55 4.90
N ASN A 17 25.48 -7.01 5.41
CA ASN A 17 25.54 -7.69 6.71
C ASN A 17 25.54 -6.66 7.85
N PRO A 18 24.97 -6.99 9.02
CA PRO A 18 25.04 -6.13 10.19
C PRO A 18 26.50 -5.98 10.68
N PRO A 19 26.81 -4.91 11.44
CA PRO A 19 28.12 -4.74 12.07
C PRO A 19 28.53 -5.93 12.94
N GLU A 20 29.83 -6.18 13.06
CA GLU A 20 30.36 -7.24 13.93
C GLU A 20 29.85 -7.05 15.38
N GLY A 21 29.33 -8.14 15.97
CA GLY A 21 28.79 -8.14 17.33
C GLY A 21 27.29 -7.84 17.44
N CYS A 22 26.60 -7.50 16.35
CA CYS A 22 25.14 -7.47 16.33
C CYS A 22 24.58 -8.90 16.27
N GLN A 23 23.88 -9.32 17.32
CA GLN A 23 23.21 -10.63 17.39
C GLN A 23 21.80 -10.46 17.94
N GLY A 24 20.91 -11.40 17.62
CA GLY A 24 19.54 -11.45 18.15
C GLY A 24 18.73 -10.21 17.78
N ASP A 25 18.16 -9.53 18.77
CA ASP A 25 17.25 -8.41 18.55
C ASP A 25 17.90 -7.21 17.86
N ILE A 26 19.22 -7.00 18.07
CA ILE A 26 19.95 -5.91 17.43
C ILE A 26 20.10 -6.16 15.93
N GLU A 27 20.43 -7.40 15.55
CA GLU A 27 20.51 -7.81 14.15
C GLU A 27 19.15 -7.71 13.46
N ARG A 28 18.09 -8.17 14.14
CA ARG A 28 16.71 -8.05 13.65
C ARG A 28 16.28 -6.60 13.45
N ALA A 29 16.52 -5.73 14.42
CA ALA A 29 16.21 -4.30 14.32
C ALA A 29 16.98 -3.65 13.17
N TRP A 30 18.26 -4.03 13.00
CA TRP A 30 19.10 -3.55 11.91
C TRP A 30 18.53 -3.90 10.53
N TYR A 31 18.17 -5.18 10.32
CA TYR A 31 17.54 -5.63 9.07
C TYR A 31 16.17 -4.97 8.84
N PHE A 32 15.39 -4.77 9.90
CA PHE A 32 14.11 -4.08 9.82
C PHE A 32 14.27 -2.65 9.29
N TYR A 33 15.12 -1.84 9.94
CA TYR A 33 15.32 -0.45 9.53
C TYR A 33 15.88 -0.34 8.11
N LEU A 34 16.80 -1.23 7.74
CA LEU A 34 17.35 -1.24 6.40
C LEU A 34 16.28 -1.58 5.35
N SER A 35 15.42 -2.55 5.64
CA SER A 35 14.27 -2.92 4.80
C SER A 35 13.27 -1.78 4.67
N GLU A 36 13.03 -1.05 5.75
CA GLU A 36 12.12 0.09 5.78
C GLU A 36 12.69 1.28 4.97
N ILE A 37 13.98 1.58 5.11
CA ILE A 37 14.68 2.63 4.34
C ILE A 37 14.70 2.31 2.85
N SER A 38 14.99 1.06 2.46
CA SER A 38 15.00 0.68 1.04
C SER A 38 13.59 0.80 0.44
N LEU A 39 12.56 0.39 1.18
CA LEU A 39 11.17 0.54 0.75
C LEU A 39 10.74 2.02 0.67
N TRP A 40 11.17 2.85 1.62
CA TRP A 40 10.94 4.30 1.59
C TRP A 40 11.58 4.95 0.35
N ARG A 41 12.77 4.53 -0.06
CA ARG A 41 13.40 5.01 -1.30
C ARG A 41 12.57 4.67 -2.54
N LEU A 42 12.06 3.42 -2.62
CA LEU A 42 11.15 3.01 -3.68
C LEU A 42 9.88 3.88 -3.70
N GLU A 43 9.27 4.10 -2.54
CA GLU A 43 8.09 4.97 -2.39
C GLU A 43 8.35 6.39 -2.90
N VAL A 44 9.44 7.03 -2.45
CA VAL A 44 9.78 8.41 -2.82
C VAL A 44 10.07 8.54 -4.30
N ASN A 45 10.76 7.56 -4.89
CA ASN A 45 11.04 7.56 -6.33
C ASN A 45 9.75 7.41 -7.15
N ALA A 46 8.89 6.47 -6.78
CA ALA A 46 7.60 6.27 -7.44
C ALA A 46 6.73 7.54 -7.36
N ARG A 47 6.63 8.15 -6.17
CA ARG A 47 5.89 9.41 -5.97
C ARG A 47 6.44 10.52 -6.87
N ARG A 48 7.76 10.71 -6.89
CA ARG A 48 8.40 11.75 -7.72
C ARG A 48 8.08 11.54 -9.20
N SER A 49 8.15 10.31 -9.70
CA SER A 49 7.84 9.99 -11.09
C SER A 49 6.36 10.28 -11.41
N ILE A 50 5.43 9.88 -10.53
CA ILE A 50 4.00 10.17 -10.69
C ILE A 50 3.73 11.67 -10.69
N ASP A 51 4.30 12.42 -9.74
CA ASP A 51 4.11 13.87 -9.61
C ASP A 51 4.63 14.62 -10.86
N GLN A 52 5.76 14.18 -11.42
CA GLN A 52 6.32 14.76 -12.66
C GLN A 52 5.40 14.51 -13.87
N LEU A 53 4.79 13.33 -13.95
CA LEU A 53 3.87 12.99 -15.04
C LEU A 53 2.53 13.74 -14.92
N GLN A 54 2.10 14.08 -13.71
CA GLN A 54 0.87 14.85 -13.46
C GLN A 54 0.99 16.35 -13.76
N GLN A 55 2.21 16.90 -13.81
CA GLN A 55 2.45 18.31 -14.16
C GLN A 55 2.32 18.60 -15.66
N GLY A 56 2.23 17.56 -16.51
CA GLY A 56 1.97 17.71 -17.94
C GLY A 56 0.49 17.97 -18.23
N ASP A 57 0.20 18.80 -19.23
CA ASP A 57 -1.16 19.19 -19.64
C ASP A 57 -1.89 18.09 -20.45
N CYS A 58 -1.72 16.82 -20.06
CA CYS A 58 -2.33 15.66 -20.72
C CYS A 58 -3.77 15.49 -20.23
N ARG A 59 -4.73 15.49 -21.16
CA ARG A 59 -6.16 15.26 -20.84
C ARG A 59 -6.48 13.81 -20.45
N GLY A 60 -5.60 12.86 -20.75
CA GLY A 60 -5.76 11.43 -20.45
C GLY A 60 -4.59 10.85 -19.66
N LEU A 61 -4.70 9.57 -19.30
CA LEU A 61 -3.67 8.79 -18.63
C LEU A 61 -2.39 8.67 -19.49
N PRO A 62 -1.23 9.21 -19.06
CA PRO A 62 0.02 9.06 -19.79
C PRO A 62 0.43 7.58 -19.83
N ARG A 63 0.82 7.07 -21.00
CA ARG A 63 1.33 5.70 -21.15
C ARG A 63 2.54 5.43 -20.23
N THR A 64 3.38 6.44 -20.04
CA THR A 64 4.53 6.41 -19.12
C THR A 64 4.15 6.16 -17.67
N LEU A 65 2.91 6.42 -17.26
CA LEU A 65 2.44 6.08 -15.92
C LEU A 65 2.27 4.56 -15.74
N ILE A 66 1.81 3.86 -16.78
CA ILE A 66 1.70 2.40 -16.77
C ILE A 66 3.09 1.77 -16.65
N GLU A 67 4.10 2.37 -17.31
CA GLU A 67 5.50 1.96 -17.19
C GLU A 67 6.00 2.15 -15.75
N VAL A 68 5.82 3.34 -15.15
CA VAL A 68 6.19 3.61 -13.75
C VAL A 68 5.50 2.64 -12.78
N TYR A 69 4.23 2.30 -13.03
CA TYR A 69 3.48 1.32 -12.25
C TYR A 69 4.13 -0.07 -12.29
N HIS A 70 4.39 -0.61 -13.48
CA HIS A 70 4.98 -1.94 -13.64
C HIS A 70 6.43 -2.02 -13.15
N ASP A 71 7.21 -0.97 -13.38
CA ASP A 71 8.60 -0.88 -12.89
C ASP A 71 8.62 -0.85 -11.36
N THR A 72 7.72 -0.09 -10.73
CA THR A 72 7.64 -0.04 -9.27
C THR A 72 7.18 -1.36 -8.68
N LEU A 73 6.20 -2.04 -9.30
CA LEU A 73 5.79 -3.39 -8.88
C LEU A 73 6.94 -4.38 -8.95
N SER A 74 7.70 -4.36 -10.04
CA SER A 74 8.85 -5.25 -10.23
C SER A 74 9.94 -4.99 -9.18
N GLN A 75 10.21 -3.72 -8.87
CA GLN A 75 11.16 -3.34 -7.81
C GLN A 75 10.67 -3.72 -6.42
N LEU A 76 9.36 -3.61 -6.16
CA LEU A 76 8.75 -4.00 -4.89
C LEU A 76 8.82 -5.52 -4.68
N GLU A 77 8.63 -6.30 -5.73
CA GLU A 77 8.78 -7.76 -5.68
C GLU A 77 10.25 -8.16 -5.47
N ALA A 78 11.19 -7.51 -6.16
CA ALA A 78 12.62 -7.72 -5.94
C ALA A 78 13.04 -7.33 -4.50
N TRP A 79 12.51 -6.23 -3.97
CA TRP A 79 12.69 -5.84 -2.57
C TRP A 79 12.16 -6.91 -1.62
N ARG A 80 10.96 -7.45 -1.88
CA ARG A 80 10.35 -8.49 -1.06
C ARG A 80 11.20 -9.77 -1.06
N SER A 81 11.64 -10.19 -2.25
CA SER A 81 12.47 -11.39 -2.44
C SER A 81 13.87 -11.26 -1.82
N SER A 82 14.37 -10.04 -1.65
CA SER A 82 15.68 -9.80 -1.03
C SER A 82 15.64 -9.75 0.50
N LEU A 83 14.46 -9.74 1.12
CA LEU A 83 14.33 -9.62 2.58
C LEU A 83 15.04 -10.77 3.32
N PRO A 84 15.89 -10.47 4.31
CA PRO A 84 16.51 -11.49 5.16
C PRO A 84 15.45 -12.31 5.93
N PRO A 85 15.72 -13.59 6.25
CA PRO A 85 14.75 -14.46 6.93
C PRO A 85 14.16 -13.88 8.24
N LEU A 86 14.96 -13.11 8.99
CA LEU A 86 14.56 -12.48 10.25
C LEU A 86 13.43 -11.46 10.10
N VAL A 87 13.26 -10.88 8.92
CA VAL A 87 12.25 -9.83 8.61
C VAL A 87 11.40 -10.16 7.38
N SER A 88 11.59 -11.34 6.78
CA SER A 88 10.83 -11.78 5.61
C SER A 88 9.33 -11.83 5.92
N ILE A 89 8.53 -11.31 4.99
CA ILE A 89 7.07 -11.22 5.10
C ILE A 89 6.33 -12.33 4.35
N GLU A 90 7.05 -13.20 3.64
CA GLU A 90 6.50 -14.29 2.82
C GLU A 90 6.02 -15.49 3.63
N ASN A 91 6.68 -15.78 4.75
CA ASN A 91 6.35 -16.89 5.63
C ASN A 91 5.66 -16.36 6.89
N GLY A 92 4.51 -16.94 7.26
CA GLY A 92 3.85 -16.64 8.54
C GLY A 92 4.72 -17.07 9.71
N SER A 93 4.94 -16.18 10.68
CA SER A 93 5.75 -16.44 11.87
C SER A 93 4.95 -17.00 13.04
N THR A 94 5.68 -17.55 14.02
CA THR A 94 5.18 -18.28 15.19
C THR A 94 5.32 -17.51 16.53
N THR A 95 5.75 -16.24 16.52
CA THR A 95 5.96 -15.42 17.74
C THR A 95 5.38 -14.00 17.57
N GLU A 96 4.96 -13.37 18.68
CA GLU A 96 4.21 -12.09 18.65
C GLU A 96 5.06 -10.86 18.21
N GLU A 97 6.34 -10.74 18.61
CA GLU A 97 7.21 -9.62 18.18
C GLU A 97 7.60 -9.70 16.70
N ASP A 98 7.86 -10.93 16.26
CA ASP A 98 8.01 -11.35 14.87
C ASP A 98 6.81 -10.89 14.03
N ASP A 99 5.60 -10.94 14.59
CA ASP A 99 4.41 -10.47 13.92
C ASP A 99 4.38 -8.94 13.80
N VAL A 100 4.89 -8.17 14.77
CA VAL A 100 4.87 -6.70 14.71
C VAL A 100 5.75 -6.16 13.59
N ILE A 101 7.01 -6.60 13.48
CA ILE A 101 7.92 -6.11 12.42
C ILE A 101 7.36 -6.45 11.04
N ARG A 102 6.91 -7.70 10.87
CA ARG A 102 6.30 -8.14 9.60
C ARG A 102 5.00 -7.40 9.31
N PHE A 103 4.19 -7.11 10.33
CA PHE A 103 2.99 -6.30 10.22
C PHE A 103 3.30 -4.89 9.72
N VAL A 104 4.31 -4.23 10.29
CA VAL A 104 4.75 -2.90 9.83
C VAL A 104 5.21 -2.94 8.38
N LEU A 105 6.07 -3.90 8.01
CA LEU A 105 6.55 -4.03 6.62
C LEU A 105 5.41 -4.32 5.63
N ARG A 106 4.47 -5.21 5.96
CA ARG A 106 3.25 -5.46 5.15
C ARG A 106 2.41 -4.18 5.00
N GLY A 107 2.25 -3.41 6.08
CA GLY A 107 1.58 -2.12 6.05
C GLY A 107 2.25 -1.09 5.12
N ARG A 108 3.57 -1.11 5.04
CA ARG A 108 4.34 -0.26 4.12
C ARG A 108 4.22 -0.73 2.67
N VAL A 109 4.24 -2.03 2.41
CA VAL A 109 4.03 -2.60 1.06
C VAL A 109 2.64 -2.22 0.52
N THR A 110 1.59 -2.44 1.30
CA THR A 110 0.22 -2.05 0.91
C THR A 110 0.09 -0.54 0.67
N TYR A 111 0.88 0.28 1.36
CA TYR A 111 0.93 1.72 1.10
C TYR A 111 1.55 2.05 -0.26
N VAL A 112 2.66 1.40 -0.63
CA VAL A 112 3.29 1.61 -1.95
C VAL A 112 2.35 1.15 -3.07
N HIS A 113 1.69 0.00 -2.91
CA HIS A 113 0.68 -0.48 -3.86
C HIS A 113 -0.43 0.55 -4.12
N GLU A 114 -1.03 1.09 -3.06
CA GLU A 114 -2.07 2.12 -3.17
C GLU A 114 -1.55 3.43 -3.79
N LEU A 115 -0.30 3.81 -3.48
CA LEU A 115 0.32 5.01 -4.04
C LEU A 115 0.44 4.91 -5.56
N ILE A 116 0.99 3.80 -6.07
CA ILE A 116 1.26 3.64 -7.49
C ILE A 116 -0.01 3.35 -8.29
N SER A 117 -1.05 2.79 -7.65
CA SER A 117 -2.30 2.46 -8.31
C SER A 117 -3.32 3.61 -8.28
N TRP A 118 -3.18 4.56 -7.35
CA TRP A 118 -4.11 5.68 -7.16
C TRP A 118 -4.43 6.48 -8.44
N PRO A 119 -3.45 6.82 -9.31
CA PRO A 119 -3.79 7.66 -10.47
C PRO A 119 -4.73 6.97 -11.46
N PHE A 120 -4.74 5.63 -11.52
CA PHE A 120 -5.68 4.87 -12.36
C PHE A 120 -7.10 4.91 -11.79
N LEU A 121 -7.26 4.77 -10.48
CA LEU A 121 -8.54 4.98 -9.80
C LEU A 121 -9.04 6.42 -9.98
N TYR A 122 -8.15 7.39 -9.83
CA TYR A 122 -8.50 8.80 -10.05
C TYR A 122 -8.96 9.05 -11.49
N ALA A 123 -8.28 8.47 -12.48
CA ALA A 123 -8.62 8.62 -13.89
C ALA A 123 -9.99 8.03 -14.23
N ILE A 124 -10.32 6.82 -13.75
CA ILE A 124 -11.65 6.25 -14.00
C ILE A 124 -12.74 7.09 -13.32
N MET A 125 -12.53 7.52 -12.07
CA MET A 125 -13.48 8.36 -11.33
C MET A 125 -13.66 9.77 -11.94
N SER A 126 -12.68 10.25 -12.70
CA SER A 126 -12.71 11.58 -13.35
C SER A 126 -13.11 11.52 -14.83
N ASP A 127 -13.56 10.36 -15.33
CA ASP A 127 -13.88 10.13 -16.74
C ASP A 127 -12.70 10.42 -17.70
N ARG A 128 -11.48 10.09 -17.25
CA ARG A 128 -10.21 10.25 -17.99
C ARG A 128 -9.59 8.92 -18.43
N ASN A 129 -10.28 7.79 -18.20
CA ASN A 129 -9.86 6.48 -18.66
C ASN A 129 -10.32 6.25 -20.11
N GLU A 130 -9.66 6.93 -21.05
CA GLU A 130 -9.99 6.82 -22.47
C GLU A 130 -9.87 5.36 -22.96
N ASN A 131 -10.95 4.82 -23.52
CA ASN A 131 -11.02 3.49 -24.12
C ASN A 131 -10.61 2.31 -23.20
N GLY A 132 -10.73 2.44 -21.88
CA GLY A 132 -10.41 1.36 -20.94
C GLY A 132 -8.90 1.03 -20.86
N ALA A 133 -8.04 1.98 -21.19
CA ALA A 133 -6.59 1.79 -21.26
C ALA A 133 -5.95 1.31 -19.94
N ALA A 134 -6.62 1.53 -18.80
CA ALA A 134 -6.12 1.17 -17.47
C ALA A 134 -7.03 0.19 -16.69
N ASP A 135 -7.90 -0.57 -17.37
CA ASP A 135 -8.89 -1.44 -16.69
C ASP A 135 -8.23 -2.49 -15.78
N GLN A 136 -7.10 -3.07 -16.21
CA GLN A 136 -6.35 -4.00 -15.38
C GLN A 136 -5.76 -3.30 -14.14
N GLN A 137 -5.17 -2.12 -14.30
CA GLN A 137 -4.59 -1.36 -13.19
C GLN A 137 -5.66 -0.88 -12.21
N VAL A 138 -6.88 -0.62 -12.68
CA VAL A 138 -8.04 -0.34 -11.81
C VAL A 138 -8.42 -1.58 -11.00
N ALA A 139 -8.47 -2.76 -11.63
CA ALA A 139 -8.74 -4.01 -10.92
C ALA A 139 -7.66 -4.29 -9.85
N ASP A 140 -6.38 -4.13 -10.21
CA ASP A 140 -5.25 -4.26 -9.28
C ASP A 140 -5.36 -3.24 -8.13
N ALA A 141 -5.71 -1.99 -8.43
CA ALA A 141 -5.86 -0.96 -7.41
C ALA A 141 -6.93 -1.30 -6.36
N LEU A 142 -8.06 -1.87 -6.80
CA LEU A 142 -9.12 -2.33 -5.92
C LEU A 142 -8.66 -3.54 -5.08
N ALA A 143 -7.91 -4.47 -5.68
CA ALA A 143 -7.30 -5.57 -4.97
C ALA A 143 -6.32 -5.06 -3.89
N PHE A 144 -5.49 -4.07 -4.18
CA PHE A 144 -4.57 -3.48 -3.20
C PHE A 144 -5.28 -2.80 -2.02
N HIS A 145 -6.38 -2.09 -2.28
CA HIS A 145 -7.19 -1.53 -1.21
C HIS A 145 -7.82 -2.63 -0.34
N TYR A 146 -8.27 -3.72 -0.94
CA TYR A 146 -8.76 -4.90 -0.22
C TYR A 146 -7.66 -5.57 0.61
N ASP A 147 -6.49 -5.78 0.03
CA ASP A 147 -5.33 -6.37 0.71
C ASP A 147 -4.87 -5.54 1.91
N ARG A 148 -4.95 -4.19 1.85
CA ARG A 148 -4.73 -3.34 3.04
C ARG A 148 -5.67 -3.73 4.18
N LEU A 149 -6.96 -3.91 3.90
CA LEU A 149 -7.94 -4.23 4.94
C LEU A 149 -7.57 -5.54 5.62
N LEU A 150 -7.25 -6.57 4.81
CA LEU A 150 -6.82 -7.87 5.32
C LEU A 150 -5.53 -7.77 6.14
N ALA A 151 -4.50 -7.12 5.61
CA ALA A 151 -3.20 -6.99 6.25
C ALA A 151 -3.27 -6.30 7.63
N ASN A 152 -4.21 -5.36 7.78
CA ASN A 152 -4.37 -4.62 9.04
C ASN A 152 -5.30 -5.31 10.04
N THR A 153 -6.01 -6.38 9.67
CA THR A 153 -7.07 -6.99 10.51
C THR A 153 -6.54 -7.40 11.89
N SER A 154 -5.31 -7.94 11.97
CA SER A 154 -4.69 -8.32 13.25
C SER A 154 -4.39 -7.13 14.16
N GLY A 155 -4.29 -5.91 13.63
CA GLY A 155 -4.02 -4.70 14.40
C GLY A 155 -5.27 -3.94 14.86
N TYR A 156 -6.46 -4.29 14.35
CA TYR A 156 -7.67 -3.46 14.45
C TYR A 156 -8.05 -3.02 15.86
N TYR A 157 -7.81 -3.85 16.88
CA TYR A 157 -8.23 -3.56 18.26
C TYR A 157 -7.04 -3.39 19.21
N HIS A 158 -5.84 -3.18 18.67
CA HIS A 158 -4.61 -3.02 19.44
C HIS A 158 -4.13 -1.57 19.43
N ARG A 159 -3.70 -1.08 20.60
CA ARG A 159 -3.06 0.22 20.73
C ARG A 159 -1.56 0.08 20.48
N HIS A 160 -1.07 0.72 19.42
CA HIS A 160 0.33 0.80 19.06
C HIS A 160 0.62 2.17 18.40
N HIS A 161 1.89 2.51 18.23
CA HIS A 161 2.31 3.79 17.66
C HIS A 161 1.75 4.06 16.25
N GLY A 162 1.41 2.99 15.52
CA GLY A 162 0.82 3.05 14.18
C GLY A 162 -0.71 3.03 14.14
N THR A 163 -1.42 2.86 15.26
CA THR A 163 -2.89 2.65 15.28
C THR A 163 -3.62 3.76 14.54
N TRP A 164 -3.31 5.02 14.82
CA TRP A 164 -3.97 6.16 14.16
C TRP A 164 -3.88 6.10 12.63
N LEU A 165 -2.70 5.80 12.10
CA LEU A 165 -2.47 5.71 10.66
C LEU A 165 -3.16 4.48 10.07
N MET A 166 -3.13 3.34 10.78
CA MET A 166 -3.81 2.11 10.39
C MET A 166 -5.33 2.31 10.27
N VAL A 167 -5.97 2.89 11.30
CA VAL A 167 -7.41 3.17 11.31
C VAL A 167 -7.78 4.05 10.11
N ARG A 168 -7.08 5.18 9.92
CA ARG A 168 -7.35 6.13 8.84
C ARG A 168 -7.16 5.55 7.46
N SER A 169 -6.05 4.84 7.25
CA SER A 169 -5.73 4.28 5.95
C SER A 169 -6.69 3.14 5.59
N SER A 170 -7.09 2.31 6.55
CA SER A 170 -8.09 1.25 6.33
C SER A 170 -9.47 1.85 6.04
N ALA A 171 -9.89 2.86 6.80
CA ALA A 171 -11.16 3.55 6.55
C ALA A 171 -11.19 4.21 5.16
N ARG A 172 -10.08 4.85 4.75
CA ARG A 172 -9.93 5.40 3.39
C ARG A 172 -10.11 4.31 2.33
N SER A 173 -9.42 3.18 2.47
CA SER A 173 -9.49 2.09 1.48
C SER A 173 -10.88 1.48 1.42
N ALA A 174 -11.56 1.31 2.56
CA ALA A 174 -12.96 0.89 2.59
C ALA A 174 -13.89 1.91 1.89
N CYS A 175 -13.71 3.21 2.12
CA CYS A 175 -14.46 4.25 1.40
C CYS A 175 -14.21 4.23 -0.11
N ILE A 176 -12.98 3.96 -0.55
CA ILE A 176 -12.64 3.86 -1.98
C ILE A 176 -13.37 2.67 -2.61
N LEU A 177 -13.36 1.50 -1.96
CA LEU A 177 -14.10 0.31 -2.43
C LEU A 177 -15.60 0.58 -2.53
N LEU A 178 -16.20 1.17 -1.48
CA LEU A 178 -17.62 1.52 -1.47
C LEU A 178 -17.96 2.57 -2.55
N GLY A 179 -17.12 3.60 -2.69
CA GLY A 179 -17.27 4.65 -3.70
C GLY A 179 -17.20 4.09 -5.11
N PHE A 180 -16.28 3.17 -5.38
CA PHE A 180 -16.16 2.51 -6.68
C PHE A 180 -17.43 1.72 -7.04
N VAL A 181 -17.93 0.89 -6.13
CA VAL A 181 -19.15 0.10 -6.37
C VAL A 181 -20.35 1.00 -6.63
N ARG A 182 -20.45 2.12 -5.94
CA ARG A 182 -21.52 3.10 -6.16
C ARG A 182 -21.46 3.74 -7.55
N LEU A 183 -20.26 4.09 -8.02
CA LEU A 183 -20.09 4.71 -9.33
C LEU A 183 -20.24 3.67 -10.47
N TYR A 184 -19.88 2.41 -10.21
CA TYR A 184 -19.85 1.33 -11.21
C TYR A 184 -20.58 0.07 -10.69
N PRO A 185 -21.90 0.11 -10.47
CA PRO A 185 -22.66 -0.98 -9.85
C PRO A 185 -22.66 -2.28 -10.65
N SER A 186 -22.47 -2.20 -11.97
CA SER A 186 -22.39 -3.36 -12.86
C SER A 186 -20.97 -3.92 -13.02
N SER A 187 -19.98 -3.32 -12.37
CA SER A 187 -18.58 -3.71 -12.51
C SER A 187 -18.29 -5.05 -11.85
N ARG A 188 -17.48 -5.88 -12.52
CA ARG A 188 -17.10 -7.23 -12.05
C ARG A 188 -15.66 -7.33 -11.54
N VAL A 189 -14.95 -6.20 -11.46
CA VAL A 189 -13.53 -6.17 -11.06
C VAL A 189 -13.32 -6.12 -9.54
N MET A 190 -14.40 -6.10 -8.76
CA MET A 190 -14.32 -6.05 -7.29
C MET A 190 -13.79 -7.39 -6.72
N PRO A 191 -12.90 -7.35 -5.71
CA PRO A 191 -12.41 -8.55 -5.04
C PRO A 191 -13.55 -9.37 -4.38
N PRO A 192 -13.66 -10.70 -4.53
CA PRO A 192 -14.86 -11.46 -4.15
C PRO A 192 -15.38 -11.25 -2.71
N ALA A 193 -14.50 -11.11 -1.73
CA ALA A 193 -14.84 -10.94 -0.30
C ALA A 193 -14.65 -9.51 0.21
N TRP A 194 -14.72 -8.51 -0.69
CA TRP A 194 -14.51 -7.10 -0.33
C TRP A 194 -15.51 -6.60 0.72
N LYS A 195 -16.78 -7.06 0.67
CA LYS A 195 -17.84 -6.64 1.58
C LYS A 195 -17.51 -6.98 3.03
N ASP A 196 -17.08 -8.20 3.30
CA ASP A 196 -16.74 -8.66 4.64
C ASP A 196 -15.57 -7.86 5.22
N ALA A 197 -14.54 -7.59 4.41
CA ALA A 197 -13.41 -6.76 4.82
C ALA A 197 -13.83 -5.31 5.14
N VAL A 198 -14.74 -4.72 4.35
CA VAL A 198 -15.31 -3.39 4.63
C VAL A 198 -16.11 -3.39 5.93
N LEU A 199 -16.94 -4.41 6.17
CA LEU A 199 -17.72 -4.54 7.41
C LEU A 199 -16.82 -4.68 8.66
N LEU A 200 -15.75 -5.47 8.57
CA LEU A 200 -14.76 -5.57 9.64
C LEU A 200 -14.07 -4.21 9.90
N THR A 201 -13.74 -3.49 8.83
CA THR A 201 -13.16 -2.15 8.93
C THR A 201 -14.13 -1.16 9.57
N LEU A 202 -15.43 -1.21 9.22
CA LEU A 202 -16.46 -0.36 9.81
C LEU A 202 -16.55 -0.58 11.33
N LYS A 203 -16.57 -1.84 11.78
CA LYS A 203 -16.57 -2.19 13.22
C LYS A 203 -15.32 -1.68 13.94
N MET A 204 -14.17 -1.75 13.29
CA MET A 204 -12.93 -1.18 13.82
C MET A 204 -13.02 0.34 13.95
N VAL A 205 -13.54 1.05 12.95
CA VAL A 205 -13.71 2.51 13.01
C VAL A 205 -14.73 2.90 14.09
N GLU A 206 -15.82 2.13 14.23
CA GLU A 206 -16.80 2.29 15.31
C GLU A 206 -16.14 2.16 16.68
N TYR A 207 -15.36 1.09 16.89
CA TYR A 207 -14.60 0.88 18.11
C TYR A 207 -13.70 2.07 18.44
N TRP A 208 -12.88 2.53 17.49
CA TRP A 208 -11.97 3.65 17.76
C TRP A 208 -12.67 5.01 17.86
N SER A 209 -13.89 5.16 17.34
CA SER A 209 -14.64 6.41 17.44
C SER A 209 -15.03 6.80 18.87
N THR A 210 -15.05 5.83 19.80
CA THR A 210 -15.29 6.10 21.22
C THR A 210 -14.12 6.79 21.89
N GLU A 211 -12.91 6.61 21.36
CA GLU A 211 -11.67 7.20 21.90
C GLU A 211 -11.14 8.34 21.05
N ILE A 212 -11.36 8.29 19.73
CA ILE A 212 -10.82 9.22 18.75
C ILE A 212 -11.97 9.92 18.02
N LYS A 213 -12.36 11.10 18.52
CA LYS A 213 -13.54 11.84 18.05
C LYS A 213 -13.50 12.17 16.56
N GLU A 214 -12.32 12.32 16.00
CA GLU A 214 -12.07 12.56 14.57
C GLU A 214 -12.49 11.37 13.69
N MET A 215 -12.73 10.19 14.27
CA MET A 215 -13.30 9.04 13.55
C MET A 215 -14.82 9.10 13.41
N CYS A 216 -15.54 9.90 14.21
CA CYS A 216 -17.00 9.98 14.11
C CYS A 216 -17.50 10.43 12.71
N PRO A 217 -16.92 11.47 12.06
CA PRO A 217 -17.29 11.82 10.69
C PRO A 217 -16.94 10.74 9.66
N VAL A 218 -15.85 10.00 9.89
CA VAL A 218 -15.42 8.89 9.04
C VAL A 218 -16.40 7.73 9.13
N LEU A 219 -16.78 7.35 10.35
CA LEU A 219 -17.80 6.35 10.63
C LEU A 219 -19.12 6.70 9.93
N HIS A 220 -19.60 7.93 10.14
CA HIS A 220 -20.83 8.40 9.49
C HIS A 220 -20.77 8.32 7.96
N THR A 221 -19.64 8.68 7.37
CA THR A 221 -19.43 8.60 5.91
C THR A 221 -19.46 7.16 5.43
N MET A 222 -18.76 6.25 6.12
CA MET A 222 -18.73 4.83 5.76
C MET A 222 -20.12 4.19 5.87
N THR A 223 -20.85 4.43 6.96
CA THR A 223 -22.22 3.91 7.15
C THR A 223 -23.14 4.36 6.01
N ARG A 224 -23.12 5.65 5.67
CA ARG A 224 -23.94 6.19 4.57
C ARG A 224 -23.57 5.62 3.20
N LEU A 225 -22.30 5.33 2.96
CA LEU A 225 -21.87 4.69 1.72
C LEU A 225 -22.32 3.23 1.65
N LEU A 226 -22.32 2.52 2.79
CA LEU A 226 -22.73 1.12 2.87
C LEU A 226 -24.23 0.93 2.62
N GLU A 227 -25.09 1.74 3.25
CA GLU A 227 -26.56 1.69 3.10
C GLU A 227 -27.05 1.82 1.65
N ILE A 228 -26.25 2.43 0.78
CA ILE A 228 -26.58 2.69 -0.62
C ILE A 228 -26.14 1.54 -1.54
N VAL A 229 -25.25 0.68 -1.05
CA VAL A 229 -24.65 -0.44 -1.80
C VAL A 229 -25.31 -1.79 -1.46
N GLU A 230 -26.13 -1.83 -0.41
CA GLU A 230 -27.05 -2.92 -0.08
C GLU A 230 -28.32 -2.87 -0.94
#